data_AF-A0A936Z355-F1
#
_entry.id   AF-A0A936Z355-F1
#
_cell.length_a   1.000
_cell.length_b   1.000
_cell.length_c   1.000
_cell.angle_alpha   90.00
_cell.angle_beta   90.00
_cell.angle_gamma   90.00
#
_symmetry.space_group_name_H-M   'P 1'
#
loop_
_entity.id
_entity.type
_entity.pdbx_description
1 polymer ?
#
loop_
_entity_poly.entity_id
_entity_poly.type
_entity_poly.pdbx_seq_one_letter_code
_entity_poly.pdbx_strand_id
1 'polypeptide(L)'
;MYDFCLGRGAQYPIEFLRGEDRPGGRRSWQGTLVRDEYAGYDSALDPESWPGRTGAGCIAHARRKCDELLKAGGGSSVADEVLRRMARIWRLEREFAGMGAPRRLAARQELAKPLWQDLHEWLQLERARVADGGATAKAIDYSLNNWPALTRNLDDGECRFRTTTSKT
;
A
#
# COMPACT_ATOMS: atom_id res chain seq x y z
N MET A 1 -18.46 6.45 -4.58
CA MET A 1 -18.59 7.80 -4.00
C MET A 1 -17.26 8.50 -4.22
N TYR A 2 -17.29 9.68 -4.82
CA TYR A 2 -16.12 10.49 -5.17
C TYR A 2 -16.47 11.93 -4.78
N ASP A 3 -15.50 12.65 -4.21
CA ASP A 3 -15.66 14.04 -3.79
C ASP A 3 -14.41 14.83 -4.20
N PHE A 4 -14.60 15.93 -4.92
CA PHE A 4 -13.52 16.74 -5.45
C PHE A 4 -13.28 17.92 -4.51
N CYS A 5 -12.01 18.14 -4.13
CA CYS A 5 -11.62 19.25 -3.29
C CYS A 5 -10.57 20.11 -4.01
N LEU A 6 -10.67 21.44 -3.84
CA LEU A 6 -9.73 22.40 -4.43
C LEU A 6 -8.31 22.36 -3.83
N GLY A 7 -8.12 21.59 -2.74
CA GLY A 7 -6.83 21.45 -2.07
C GLY A 7 -6.53 20.01 -1.66
N ARG A 8 -5.35 19.83 -1.07
CA ARG A 8 -4.81 18.53 -0.62
C ARG A 8 -4.61 18.42 0.89
N GLY A 9 -5.07 19.40 1.67
CA GLY A 9 -4.88 19.42 3.12
C GLY A 9 -5.65 18.31 3.85
N ALA A 10 -5.26 18.02 5.09
CA ALA A 10 -5.83 16.95 5.89
C ALA A 10 -7.32 17.14 6.22
N GLN A 11 -7.83 18.37 6.16
CA GLN A 11 -9.24 18.67 6.41
C GLN A 11 -10.18 17.90 5.46
N TYR A 12 -9.79 17.73 4.20
CA TYR A 12 -10.64 17.10 3.19
C TYR A 12 -10.89 15.61 3.44
N PRO A 13 -9.86 14.74 3.61
CA PRO A 13 -10.11 13.35 3.96
C PRO A 13 -10.79 13.20 5.33
N ILE A 14 -10.51 14.09 6.29
CA ILE A 14 -11.18 14.06 7.60
C ILE A 14 -12.68 14.31 7.45
N GLU A 15 -13.09 15.37 6.77
CA GLU A 15 -14.49 15.72 6.54
C GLU A 15 -15.22 14.63 5.75
N PHE A 16 -14.61 14.16 4.66
CA PHE A 16 -15.19 13.12 3.83
C PHE A 16 -15.47 11.83 4.62
N LEU A 17 -14.51 11.41 5.45
CA LEU A 17 -14.61 10.17 6.24
C LEU A 17 -15.43 10.32 7.53
N ARG A 18 -15.52 11.52 8.11
CA ARG A 18 -16.31 11.79 9.33
C ARG A 18 -17.79 11.51 9.13
N GLY A 19 -18.28 11.63 7.90
CA GLY A 19 -19.71 11.50 7.61
C GLY A 19 -20.48 12.74 8.07
N GLU A 20 -21.80 12.61 8.20
CA GLU A 20 -22.69 13.74 8.48
C GLU A 20 -23.44 13.50 9.80
N ASP A 21 -23.29 14.45 10.73
CA ASP A 21 -23.99 14.41 12.02
C ASP A 21 -25.39 15.05 11.90
N ARG A 22 -26.27 14.36 11.16
CA ARG A 22 -27.69 14.75 10.98
C ARG A 22 -28.59 13.54 10.79
N PRO A 23 -29.91 13.65 11.04
CA PRO A 23 -30.85 12.55 10.76
C PRO A 23 -30.79 12.11 9.30
N GLY A 24 -30.54 10.82 9.07
CA GLY A 24 -30.35 10.25 7.73
C GLY A 24 -28.96 10.49 7.10
N GLY A 25 -28.03 11.13 7.83
CA GLY A 25 -26.66 11.36 7.42
C GLY A 25 -25.80 10.09 7.36
N ARG A 26 -24.72 10.13 6.57
CA ARG A 26 -23.76 9.04 6.47
C ARG A 26 -22.99 8.90 7.78
N ARG A 27 -22.90 7.69 8.33
CA ARG A 27 -22.08 7.42 9.53
C ARG A 27 -20.58 7.66 9.25
N SER A 28 -19.83 7.99 10.30
CA SER A 28 -18.36 8.03 10.23
C SER A 28 -17.82 6.69 9.73
N TRP A 29 -16.96 6.76 8.71
CA TRP A 29 -16.36 5.61 8.09
C TRP A 29 -15.27 5.01 8.99
N GLN A 30 -15.24 3.68 9.00
CA GLN A 30 -14.28 2.84 9.73
C GLN A 30 -13.74 1.77 8.78
N GLY A 31 -12.49 1.37 8.99
CA GLY A 31 -11.79 0.37 8.18
C GLY A 31 -10.40 0.80 7.74
N THR A 32 -9.87 0.07 6.75
CA THR A 32 -8.50 0.27 6.24
C THR A 32 -8.47 1.16 5.01
N LEU A 33 -7.80 2.31 5.13
CA LEU A 33 -7.59 3.27 4.06
C LEU A 33 -6.28 2.95 3.33
N VAL A 34 -6.38 2.60 2.05
CA VAL A 34 -5.21 2.42 1.18
C VAL A 34 -4.75 3.79 0.67
N ARG A 35 -3.56 4.21 1.08
CA ARG A 35 -2.99 5.53 0.78
C ARG A 35 -1.56 5.42 0.29
N ASP A 36 -1.08 6.47 -0.36
CA ASP A 36 0.35 6.71 -0.49
C ASP A 36 0.93 7.28 0.81
N GLU A 37 2.22 7.55 0.83
CA GLU A 37 2.93 8.21 1.93
C GLU A 37 2.62 9.70 2.07
N TYR A 38 1.53 10.19 1.49
CA TYR A 38 1.19 11.59 1.64
C TYR A 38 0.73 11.91 3.06
N ALA A 39 1.54 12.68 3.79
CA ALA A 39 1.33 13.05 5.19
C ALA A 39 -0.04 13.69 5.49
N GLY A 40 -0.74 14.24 4.49
CA GLY A 40 -2.09 14.80 4.66
C GLY A 40 -3.12 13.79 5.17
N TYR A 41 -2.87 12.49 5.06
CA TYR A 41 -3.75 11.46 5.61
C TYR A 41 -3.43 11.08 7.07
N ASP A 42 -2.32 11.55 7.65
CA ASP A 42 -1.87 11.13 8.99
C ASP A 42 -2.90 11.51 10.05
N SER A 43 -3.39 12.76 10.02
CA SER A 43 -4.45 13.23 10.92
C SER A 43 -5.80 12.53 10.71
N ALA A 44 -6.05 11.98 9.52
CA ALA A 44 -7.27 11.22 9.25
C ALA A 44 -7.23 9.78 9.80
N LEU A 45 -6.04 9.32 10.17
CA LEU A 45 -5.72 7.99 10.69
C LEU A 45 -5.17 8.02 12.13
N ASP A 46 -5.17 9.19 12.76
CA ASP A 46 -4.77 9.35 14.15
C ASP A 46 -5.66 8.47 15.05
N PRO A 47 -5.09 7.49 15.78
CA PRO A 47 -5.87 6.55 16.57
C PRO A 47 -6.56 7.21 17.77
N GLU A 48 -6.06 8.36 18.26
CA GLU A 48 -6.72 9.11 19.35
C GLU A 48 -8.03 9.73 18.85
N SER A 49 -8.00 10.34 17.67
CA SER A 49 -9.17 10.96 17.05
C SER A 49 -10.10 9.96 16.36
N TRP A 50 -9.55 8.87 15.79
CA TRP A 50 -10.26 7.96 14.89
C TRP A 50 -9.88 6.48 15.14
N PRO A 51 -10.22 5.88 16.29
CA PRO A 51 -9.77 4.54 16.67
C PRO A 51 -10.24 3.41 15.73
N GLY A 52 -11.29 3.64 14.94
CA GLY A 52 -11.81 2.69 13.96
C GLY A 52 -11.18 2.79 12.56
N ARG A 53 -10.14 3.61 12.36
CA ARG A 53 -9.48 3.80 11.06
C ARG A 53 -8.05 3.30 11.11
N THR A 54 -7.65 2.60 10.05
CA THR A 54 -6.30 2.06 9.90
C THR A 54 -5.73 2.42 8.54
N GLY A 55 -4.41 2.51 8.44
CA GLY A 55 -3.70 2.77 7.19
C GLY A 55 -3.15 1.49 6.54
N ALA A 56 -3.24 1.41 5.22
CA ALA A 56 -2.48 0.49 4.39
C ALA A 56 -1.72 1.26 3.31
N GLY A 57 -0.52 0.79 2.98
CA GLY A 57 0.34 1.35 1.96
C GLY A 57 -0.10 0.93 0.56
N CYS A 58 -0.09 1.88 -0.37
CA CYS A 58 -0.42 1.63 -1.75
C CYS A 58 0.77 0.96 -2.47
N ILE A 59 0.69 -0.35 -2.65
CA ILE A 59 1.73 -1.17 -3.29
C ILE A 59 2.04 -0.70 -4.73
N ALA A 60 1.05 -0.12 -5.41
CA ALA A 60 1.25 0.45 -6.73
C ALA A 60 2.26 1.63 -6.74
N HIS A 61 2.41 2.36 -5.62
CA HIS A 61 3.46 3.38 -5.46
C HIS A 61 4.84 2.76 -5.24
N ALA A 62 4.96 1.71 -4.43
CA ALA A 62 6.21 0.95 -4.27
C ALA A 62 6.71 0.39 -5.60
N ARG A 63 5.79 -0.17 -6.41
CA ARG A 63 6.09 -0.61 -7.77
C ARG A 63 6.60 0.53 -8.65
N ARG A 64 5.92 1.69 -8.63
CA ARG A 64 6.30 2.82 -9.49
C ARG A 64 7.74 3.25 -9.25
N LYS A 65 8.24 3.19 -8.01
CA LYS A 65 9.65 3.46 -7.71
C LYS A 65 10.60 2.51 -8.45
N CYS A 66 10.25 1.23 -8.55
CA CYS A 66 11.03 0.27 -9.34
C CYS A 66 10.91 0.53 -10.85
N ASP A 67 9.71 0.84 -11.35
CA ASP A 67 9.50 1.20 -12.76
C ASP A 67 10.29 2.47 -13.16
N GLU A 68 10.37 3.47 -12.27
CA GLU A 68 11.16 4.70 -12.45
C GLU A 68 12.66 4.39 -12.56
N LEU A 69 13.18 3.44 -11.75
CA LEU A 69 14.58 3.01 -11.84
C LEU A 69 14.92 2.38 -13.18
N LEU A 70 14.06 1.49 -13.69
CA LEU A 70 14.28 0.85 -14.98
C LEU A 70 14.37 1.86 -16.11
N LYS A 71 13.53 2.91 -16.07
CA LYS A 71 13.50 3.97 -17.09
C LYS A 71 14.69 4.91 -17.01
N ALA A 72 15.18 5.21 -15.81
CA ALA A 72 16.22 6.21 -15.61
C ALA A 72 17.65 5.72 -15.91
N GLY A 73 17.90 4.40 -15.91
CA GLY A 73 19.26 3.85 -15.86
C GLY A 73 19.62 2.79 -16.92
N GLY A 74 18.78 2.54 -17.93
CA GLY A 74 19.08 1.52 -18.95
C GLY A 74 18.90 0.07 -18.49
N GLY A 75 18.14 -0.15 -17.41
CA GLY A 75 17.92 -1.45 -16.79
C GLY A 75 18.57 -1.57 -15.42
N SER A 76 17.82 -2.07 -14.44
CA SER A 76 18.30 -2.36 -13.09
C SER A 76 17.88 -3.78 -12.77
N SER A 77 18.85 -4.70 -12.68
CA SER A 77 18.61 -6.10 -12.32
C SER A 77 17.89 -6.24 -10.98
N VAL A 78 18.15 -5.31 -10.06
CA VAL A 78 17.45 -5.18 -8.78
C VAL A 78 15.97 -4.85 -9.00
N ALA A 79 15.67 -3.80 -9.77
CA ALA A 79 14.30 -3.42 -10.03
C ALA A 79 13.52 -4.52 -10.78
N ASP A 80 14.17 -5.21 -11.72
CA ASP A 80 13.59 -6.36 -12.43
C ASP A 80 13.23 -7.49 -11.47
N GLU A 81 14.11 -7.82 -10.53
CA GLU A 81 13.86 -8.89 -9.55
C GLU A 81 12.72 -8.51 -8.58
N VAL A 82 12.66 -7.26 -8.13
CA VAL A 82 11.53 -6.77 -7.31
C VAL A 82 10.22 -6.93 -8.07
N LEU A 83 10.17 -6.49 -9.34
CA LEU A 83 8.96 -6.60 -10.16
C LEU A 83 8.57 -8.06 -10.41
N ARG A 84 9.54 -8.96 -10.64
CA ARG A 84 9.28 -10.41 -10.77
C ARG A 84 8.65 -10.99 -9.50
N ARG A 85 9.20 -10.67 -8.33
CA ARG A 85 8.67 -11.13 -7.04
C ARG A 85 7.27 -10.56 -6.78
N MET A 86 7.07 -9.26 -7.01
CA MET A 86 5.75 -8.62 -6.89
C MET A 86 4.72 -9.20 -7.85
N ALA A 87 5.12 -9.59 -9.07
CA ALA A 87 4.21 -10.20 -10.03
C ALA A 87 3.61 -11.54 -9.54
N ARG A 88 4.39 -12.32 -8.77
CA ARG A 88 3.90 -13.56 -8.13
C ARG A 88 2.82 -13.25 -7.09
N ILE A 89 3.04 -12.22 -6.25
CA ILE A 89 2.05 -11.75 -5.27
C ILE A 89 0.77 -11.28 -5.96
N TRP A 90 0.90 -10.49 -7.03
CA TRP A 90 -0.27 -9.98 -7.77
C TRP A 90 -1.09 -11.08 -8.43
N ARG A 91 -0.44 -12.15 -8.88
CA ARG A 91 -1.15 -13.29 -9.45
C ARG A 91 -2.09 -13.91 -8.40
N LEU A 92 -1.60 -14.15 -7.19
CA LEU A 92 -2.43 -14.65 -6.09
C LEU A 92 -3.55 -13.68 -5.72
N GLU A 93 -3.27 -12.38 -5.63
CA GLU A 93 -4.29 -11.39 -5.29
C GLU A 93 -5.40 -11.28 -6.35
N ARG A 94 -5.11 -11.57 -7.63
CA ARG A 94 -6.15 -11.71 -8.66
C ARG A 94 -7.01 -12.95 -8.44
N GLU A 95 -6.42 -14.06 -8.03
CA GLU A 95 -7.14 -15.29 -7.70
C GLU A 95 -8.05 -15.11 -6.47
N PHE A 96 -7.66 -14.21 -5.55
CA PHE A 96 -8.45 -13.90 -4.35
C PHE A 96 -9.56 -12.86 -4.56
N ALA A 97 -9.61 -12.19 -5.72
CA ALA A 97 -10.49 -11.05 -5.95
C ALA A 97 -11.99 -11.38 -5.76
N GLY A 98 -12.40 -12.61 -6.08
CA GLY A 98 -13.77 -13.10 -5.91
C GLY A 98 -14.09 -13.69 -4.52
N MET A 99 -13.11 -13.78 -3.62
CA MET A 99 -13.30 -14.37 -2.30
C MET A 99 -13.90 -13.36 -1.31
N GLY A 100 -14.76 -13.86 -0.42
CA GLY A 100 -15.18 -13.10 0.77
C GLY A 100 -14.01 -12.86 1.73
N ALA A 101 -14.08 -11.81 2.54
CA ALA A 101 -12.96 -11.35 3.36
C ALA A 101 -12.34 -12.42 4.28
N PRO A 102 -13.10 -13.28 4.99
CA PRO A 102 -12.49 -14.33 5.82
C PRO A 102 -11.68 -15.34 4.99
N ARG A 103 -12.22 -15.76 3.84
CA ARG A 103 -11.54 -16.71 2.94
C ARG A 103 -10.32 -16.07 2.27
N ARG A 104 -10.43 -14.81 1.88
CA ARG A 104 -9.32 -14.02 1.33
C ARG A 104 -8.19 -13.87 2.34
N LEU A 105 -8.51 -13.58 3.61
CA LEU A 105 -7.53 -13.48 4.69
C LEU A 105 -6.79 -14.80 4.91
N ALA A 106 -7.53 -15.92 5.00
CA ALA A 106 -6.93 -17.24 5.13
C ALA A 106 -5.99 -17.57 3.96
N ALA A 107 -6.45 -17.35 2.72
CA ALA A 107 -5.65 -17.58 1.53
C ALA A 107 -4.39 -16.69 1.47
N ARG A 108 -4.47 -15.43 1.94
CA ARG A 108 -3.31 -14.55 2.06
C ARG A 108 -2.30 -15.05 3.08
N GLN A 109 -2.74 -15.49 4.24
CA GLN A 109 -1.85 -16.04 5.28
C GLN A 109 -1.15 -17.31 4.81
N GLU A 110 -1.84 -18.17 4.07
CA GLU A 110 -1.28 -19.43 3.58
C GLU A 110 -0.37 -19.24 2.36
N LEU A 111 -0.81 -18.48 1.36
CA LEU A 111 -0.18 -18.46 0.04
C LEU A 111 0.61 -17.17 -0.23
N ALA A 112 0.11 -16.01 0.19
CA ALA A 112 0.75 -14.73 -0.11
C ALA A 112 1.83 -14.34 0.90
N LYS A 113 1.63 -14.64 2.18
CA LYS A 113 2.56 -14.28 3.26
C LYS A 113 3.98 -14.83 3.04
N PRO A 114 4.19 -16.10 2.62
CA PRO A 114 5.54 -16.58 2.32
C PRO A 114 6.23 -15.80 1.19
N LEU A 115 5.47 -15.35 0.18
CA LEU A 115 6.03 -14.55 -0.92
C LEU A 115 6.41 -13.14 -0.47
N TRP A 116 5.63 -12.55 0.46
CA TRP A 116 5.99 -11.28 1.08
C TRP A 116 7.25 -11.41 1.93
N GLN A 117 7.37 -12.46 2.73
CA GLN A 117 8.57 -12.73 3.53
C GLN A 117 9.82 -12.91 2.65
N ASP A 118 9.72 -13.72 1.60
CA ASP A 118 10.78 -13.92 0.59
C ASP A 118 11.19 -12.61 -0.10
N LEU A 119 10.22 -11.73 -0.41
CA LEU A 119 10.53 -10.39 -0.93
C LEU A 119 11.22 -9.50 0.11
N HIS A 120 10.78 -9.54 1.38
CA HIS A 120 11.36 -8.73 2.45
C HIS A 120 12.82 -9.07 2.69
N GLU A 121 13.10 -10.36 2.89
CA GLU A 121 14.43 -10.88 3.15
C GLU A 121 15.37 -10.56 1.98
N TRP A 122 14.90 -10.76 0.76
CA TRP A 122 15.67 -10.41 -0.43
C TRP A 122 15.98 -8.92 -0.51
N LEU A 123 15.01 -8.03 -0.23
CA LEU A 123 15.23 -6.58 -0.22
C LEU A 123 16.26 -6.17 0.84
N GLN A 124 16.21 -6.76 2.03
CA GLN A 124 17.18 -6.50 3.10
C GLN A 124 18.59 -6.92 2.70
N LEU A 125 18.74 -8.12 2.10
CA LEU A 125 20.02 -8.61 1.61
C LEU A 125 20.57 -7.75 0.47
N GLU A 126 19.72 -7.36 -0.47
CA GLU A 126 20.13 -6.53 -1.60
C GLU A 126 20.50 -5.12 -1.13
N ARG A 127 19.77 -4.56 -0.16
CA ARG A 127 20.08 -3.24 0.40
C ARG A 127 21.48 -3.16 1.01
N ALA A 128 21.96 -4.24 1.62
CA ALA A 128 23.30 -4.34 2.18
C ALA A 128 24.42 -4.35 1.12
N ARG A 129 24.09 -4.64 -0.14
CA ARG A 129 25.04 -4.70 -1.27
C ARG A 129 25.01 -3.43 -2.13
N VAL A 130 23.91 -2.70 -2.10
CA VAL A 130 23.71 -1.48 -2.87
C VAL A 130 24.34 -0.28 -2.15
N ALA A 131 25.13 0.51 -2.89
CA ALA A 131 25.73 1.74 -2.37
C ALA A 131 24.69 2.79 -1.96
N ASP A 132 24.96 3.48 -0.86
CA ASP A 132 24.09 4.51 -0.31
C ASP A 132 23.93 5.72 -1.25
N GLY A 133 22.83 6.46 -1.08
CA GLY A 133 22.53 7.69 -1.80
C GLY A 133 22.07 7.50 -3.26
N GLY A 134 22.30 6.31 -3.83
CA GLY A 134 21.86 5.93 -5.17
C GLY A 134 20.35 5.77 -5.31
N ALA A 135 19.86 5.85 -6.56
CA ALA A 135 18.43 5.68 -6.85
C ALA A 135 17.93 4.28 -6.45
N THR A 136 18.75 3.23 -6.65
CA THR A 136 18.44 1.86 -6.23
C THR A 136 18.24 1.75 -4.70
N ALA A 137 19.16 2.32 -3.90
CA ALA A 137 19.02 2.34 -2.45
C ALA A 137 17.72 3.03 -2.03
N LYS A 138 17.42 4.20 -2.61
CA LYS A 138 16.18 4.95 -2.31
C LYS A 138 14.91 4.16 -2.61
N ALA A 139 14.87 3.37 -3.68
CA ALA A 139 13.69 2.56 -4.00
C ALA A 139 13.54 1.34 -3.07
N ILE A 140 14.64 0.71 -2.67
CA ILE A 140 14.61 -0.36 -1.67
C ILE A 140 14.18 0.21 -0.30
N ASP A 141 14.80 1.31 0.12
CA ASP A 141 14.51 1.99 1.39
C ASP A 141 13.04 2.41 1.48
N TYR A 142 12.47 2.90 0.37
CA TYR A 142 11.03 3.19 0.30
C TYR A 142 10.18 1.97 0.67
N SER A 143 10.50 0.79 0.14
CA SER A 143 9.73 -0.42 0.41
C SER A 143 9.95 -0.92 1.84
N LEU A 144 11.19 -0.89 2.32
CA LEU A 144 11.55 -1.37 3.67
C LEU A 144 10.98 -0.47 4.77
N ASN A 145 11.09 0.86 4.63
CA ASN A 145 10.59 1.82 5.62
C ASN A 145 9.06 1.77 5.75
N ASN A 146 8.37 1.39 4.69
CA ASN A 146 6.91 1.32 4.64
C ASN A 146 6.37 -0.11 4.69
N TRP A 147 7.21 -1.09 5.03
CA TRP A 147 6.88 -2.50 4.97
C TRP A 147 5.59 -2.86 5.74
N PRO A 148 5.40 -2.42 7.01
CA PRO A 148 4.18 -2.75 7.77
C PRO A 148 2.90 -2.22 7.10
N ALA A 149 2.98 -1.05 6.47
CA ALA A 149 1.85 -0.48 5.74
C ALA A 149 1.61 -1.26 4.44
N LEU A 150 2.66 -1.61 3.70
CA LEU A 150 2.57 -2.34 2.43
C LEU A 150 2.02 -3.77 2.59
N THR A 151 2.25 -4.40 3.74
CA THR A 151 1.78 -5.77 4.03
C THR A 151 0.48 -5.82 4.84
N ARG A 152 -0.18 -4.69 5.11
CA ARG A 152 -1.40 -4.64 5.94
C ARG A 152 -2.54 -5.53 5.41
N ASN A 153 -2.59 -5.75 4.10
CA ASN A 153 -3.55 -6.66 3.47
C ASN A 153 -3.45 -8.10 3.98
N LEU A 154 -2.28 -8.51 4.50
CA LEU A 154 -2.11 -9.83 5.10
C LEU A 154 -2.88 -9.98 6.41
N ASP A 155 -3.10 -8.90 7.16
CA ASP A 155 -3.81 -8.93 8.44
C ASP A 155 -5.28 -8.52 8.32
N ASP A 156 -5.65 -7.89 7.21
CA ASP A 156 -7.02 -7.41 6.95
C ASP A 156 -7.57 -8.01 5.65
N GLY A 157 -8.53 -8.91 5.81
CA GLY A 157 -9.27 -9.53 4.72
C GLY A 157 -10.09 -8.55 3.92
N GLU A 158 -10.54 -7.41 4.45
CA GLU A 158 -11.29 -6.37 3.74
C GLU A 158 -10.39 -5.41 2.97
N CYS A 159 -9.12 -5.28 3.38
CA CYS A 159 -8.14 -4.44 2.71
C CYS A 159 -7.94 -4.90 1.25
N ARG A 160 -8.34 -4.04 0.32
CA ARG A 160 -8.21 -4.31 -1.11
C ARG A 160 -6.77 -4.13 -1.56
N PHE A 161 -6.32 -5.08 -2.36
CA PHE A 161 -5.01 -5.02 -2.98
C PHE A 161 -5.07 -4.15 -4.24
N ARG A 162 -4.44 -2.98 -4.22
CA ARG A 162 -4.43 -2.05 -5.37
C ARG A 162 -3.16 -2.22 -6.19
N THR A 163 -3.30 -2.74 -7.42
CA THR A 163 -2.20 -2.94 -8.38
C THR A 163 -2.04 -1.81 -9.39
N THR A 164 -3.08 -0.99 -9.60
CA THR A 164 -3.07 0.09 -10.59
C THR A 164 -2.85 1.43 -9.93
N THR A 165 -1.97 2.23 -10.51
CA THR A 165 -1.94 3.65 -10.23
C THR A 165 -2.73 4.39 -11.29
N SER A 166 -4.03 4.58 -11.09
CA SER A 166 -4.78 5.53 -11.92
C SER A 166 -4.35 6.94 -11.51
N LYS A 167 -3.63 7.64 -12.40
CA LYS A 167 -3.68 9.11 -12.45
C LYS A 167 -5.04 9.42 -13.07
N THR A 168 -6.05 9.66 -12.25
CA THR A 168 -7.20 10.48 -12.62
C THR A 168 -7.07 11.78 -11.87
#